data_AF-A0A6I1ZIR1-F1
#
_entry.id   AF-A0A6I1ZIR1-F1
#
_cell.length_a   1.000
_cell.length_b   1.000
_cell.length_c   1.000
_cell.angle_alpha   90.00
_cell.angle_beta   90.00
_cell.angle_gamma   90.00
#
_symmetry.space_group_name_H-M   'P 1'
#
loop_
_entity.id
_entity.type
_entity.pdbx_description
1 polymer ?
#
loop_
_entity_poly.entity_id
_entity_poly.type
_entity_poly.pdbx_seq_one_letter_code
_entity_poly.pdbx_strand_id
1 'polypeptide(L)'
;MQREKGQAIEQAAVGVMVEAKEQARWRCHTVLKKYREGETEPYEIREIEGNALVSAGITAMWTLIIGGGGVDAFNNANSTLEVYVTDAYVAGVLDGASPETISGGKKWKAVWAGALGDGPWSKWKVTNGTIDMNEKTEALGTKSGGTWTLEVSITLS
;
A
#
# COMPACT_ATOMS: atom_id res chain seq x y z
N MET A 1 -16.43 4.74 27.43
CA MET A 1 -15.90 4.01 26.27
C MET A 1 -15.20 5.04 25.38
N GLN A 2 -13.93 5.29 25.70
CA GLN A 2 -13.08 6.29 25.05
C GLN A 2 -12.66 5.77 23.66
N ARG A 3 -12.84 6.58 22.60
CA ARG A 3 -12.22 6.33 21.29
C ARG A 3 -10.97 7.20 21.23
N GLU A 4 -9.82 6.58 21.44
CA GLU A 4 -8.51 7.21 21.17
C GLU A 4 -8.37 7.43 19.67
N LYS A 5 -8.57 8.67 19.24
CA LYS A 5 -8.03 9.15 17.97
C LYS A 5 -6.61 9.61 18.27
N GLY A 6 -5.61 8.88 17.76
CA GLY A 6 -4.23 9.31 17.76
C GLY A 6 -4.10 10.62 16.98
N GLN A 7 -4.20 11.75 17.68
CA GLN A 7 -3.90 13.06 17.14
C GLN A 7 -2.39 13.25 17.14
N ALA A 8 -1.88 13.50 15.94
CA ALA A 8 -0.54 13.95 15.66
C ALA A 8 -0.15 15.09 16.60
N ILE A 9 1.04 14.97 17.18
CA ILE A 9 1.67 16.01 18.00
C ILE A 9 1.95 17.20 17.08
N GLU A 10 1.05 18.19 17.09
CA GLU A 10 1.29 19.51 16.54
C GLU A 10 1.50 20.51 17.69
N GLN A 11 2.71 21.05 17.72
CA GLN A 11 3.15 22.27 18.42
C GLN A 11 3.10 22.33 19.96
N ALA A 12 4.28 22.16 20.55
CA ALA A 12 4.76 23.06 21.61
C ALA A 12 6.29 23.22 21.47
N ALA A 13 6.73 24.08 20.57
CA ALA A 13 8.11 24.60 20.55
C ALA A 13 8.06 26.11 20.76
N VAL A 14 7.73 26.52 21.99
CA VAL A 14 8.00 27.88 22.46
C VAL A 14 9.10 27.73 23.51
N GLY A 15 10.34 28.02 23.10
CA GLY A 15 11.46 28.26 24.04
C GLY A 15 12.58 27.22 24.14
N VAL A 16 12.60 26.16 23.33
CA VAL A 16 13.75 25.23 23.27
C VAL A 16 14.31 25.25 21.86
N MET A 17 15.61 25.56 21.69
CA MET A 17 16.33 25.31 20.45
C MET A 17 16.41 23.79 20.26
N VAL A 18 15.37 23.21 19.67
CA VAL A 18 15.38 21.83 19.20
C VAL A 18 16.20 21.83 17.93
N GLU A 19 17.43 21.31 18.01
CA GLU A 19 18.25 21.05 16.83
C GLU A 19 17.44 20.25 15.81
N ALA A 20 17.50 20.64 14.54
CA ALA A 20 16.87 19.91 13.46
C ALA A 20 17.48 18.50 13.41
N LYS A 21 16.73 17.51 13.85
CA LYS A 21 17.10 16.10 13.71
C LYS A 21 16.74 15.65 12.31
N GLU A 22 17.63 14.88 11.69
CA GLU A 22 17.30 14.15 10.45
C GLU A 22 16.06 13.28 10.73
N GLN A 23 15.07 13.36 9.84
CA GLN A 23 13.84 12.59 9.92
C GLN A 23 13.57 11.99 8.56
N ALA A 24 13.40 10.66 8.53
CA ALA A 24 12.88 9.97 7.37
C ALA A 24 11.34 9.91 7.48
N ARG A 25 10.63 10.40 6.48
CA ARG A 25 9.17 10.38 6.45
C ARG A 25 8.67 9.30 5.51
N TRP A 26 8.05 8.28 6.09
CA TRP A 26 7.25 7.32 5.33
C TRP A 26 5.98 7.99 4.81
N ARG A 27 5.74 7.90 3.50
CA ARG A 27 4.45 8.26 2.90
C ARG A 27 3.99 7.15 1.99
N CYS A 28 2.71 6.82 2.13
CA CYS A 28 2.04 5.91 1.23
C CYS A 28 0.81 6.60 0.65
N HIS A 29 0.73 6.65 -0.67
CA HIS A 29 -0.39 7.20 -1.42
C HIS A 29 -0.97 6.09 -2.29
N THR A 30 -2.29 5.99 -2.33
CA THR A 30 -2.99 4.93 -3.06
C THR A 30 -4.06 5.50 -3.96
N VAL A 31 -4.09 5.07 -5.21
CA VAL A 31 -5.13 5.39 -6.18
C VAL A 31 -5.89 4.12 -6.52
N LEU A 32 -7.18 4.11 -6.21
CA LEU A 32 -8.14 3.10 -6.65
C LEU A 32 -8.89 3.62 -7.86
N LYS A 33 -8.96 2.85 -8.94
CA LYS A 33 -9.77 3.15 -10.12
C LYS A 33 -10.72 1.99 -10.38
N LYS A 34 -11.99 2.30 -10.63
CA LYS A 34 -13.03 1.30 -10.89
C LYS A 34 -13.61 1.50 -12.27
N TYR A 35 -13.70 0.41 -13.03
CA TYR A 35 -14.14 0.38 -14.42
C TYR A 35 -15.29 -0.61 -14.55
N ARG A 36 -16.29 -0.27 -15.37
CA ARG A 36 -17.31 -1.25 -15.77
C ARG A 36 -16.71 -2.20 -16.80
N GLU A 37 -17.39 -3.30 -17.04
CA GLU A 37 -16.95 -4.28 -18.02
C GLU A 37 -16.89 -3.67 -19.42
N GLY A 38 -15.73 -3.83 -20.09
CA GLY A 38 -15.49 -3.30 -21.43
C GLY A 38 -15.18 -1.80 -21.50
N GLU A 39 -15.23 -1.06 -20.38
CA GLU A 39 -14.92 0.37 -20.35
C GLU A 39 -13.43 0.63 -20.09
N THR A 40 -12.88 1.63 -20.78
CA THR A 40 -11.48 2.09 -20.62
C THR A 40 -11.35 3.29 -19.68
N GLU A 41 -12.45 3.98 -19.40
CA GLU A 41 -12.48 5.11 -18.47
C GLU A 41 -13.08 4.67 -17.13
N PRO A 42 -12.48 5.08 -16.00
CA PRO A 42 -13.00 4.70 -14.71
C PRO A 42 -14.25 5.51 -14.37
N TYR A 43 -15.27 4.85 -13.85
CA TYR A 43 -16.47 5.52 -13.32
C TYR A 43 -16.24 6.09 -11.91
N GLU A 44 -15.21 5.61 -11.21
CA GLU A 44 -14.81 6.09 -9.90
C GLU A 44 -13.29 6.06 -9.77
N ILE A 45 -12.73 7.17 -9.30
CA ILE A 45 -11.32 7.28 -8.88
C ILE A 45 -11.33 7.73 -7.43
N ARG A 46 -10.57 7.04 -6.58
CA ARG A 46 -10.42 7.37 -5.18
C ARG A 46 -8.95 7.43 -4.79
N GLU A 47 -8.55 8.55 -4.21
CA GLU A 47 -7.23 8.73 -3.63
C GLU A 47 -7.30 8.50 -2.12
N ILE A 48 -6.29 7.80 -1.60
CA ILE A 48 -6.23 7.34 -0.23
C ILE A 48 -4.84 7.59 0.30
N GLU A 49 -4.77 8.33 1.40
CA GLU A 49 -3.52 8.67 2.07
C GLU A 49 -3.23 7.77 3.26
N GLY A 50 -1.96 7.48 3.44
CA GLY A 50 -1.43 6.65 4.52
C GLY A 50 -1.61 5.16 4.26
N ASN A 51 -0.72 4.38 4.83
CA ASN A 51 -0.75 2.93 5.01
C ASN A 51 0.48 2.68 5.88
N ALA A 52 0.31 1.98 7.01
CA ALA A 52 1.39 1.82 7.95
C ALA A 52 2.34 0.72 7.47
N LEU A 53 3.63 1.05 7.41
CA LEU A 53 4.68 0.04 7.33
C LEU A 53 4.56 -0.87 8.57
N VAL A 54 4.51 -2.18 8.37
CA VAL A 54 4.40 -3.14 9.47
C VAL A 54 5.79 -3.51 9.98
N SER A 55 5.89 -3.96 11.24
CA SER A 55 7.19 -4.26 11.88
C SER A 55 8.02 -5.33 11.14
N ALA A 56 7.35 -6.33 10.55
CA ALA A 56 7.99 -7.33 9.71
C ALA A 56 8.56 -6.69 8.41
N GLY A 57 7.81 -5.79 7.79
CA GLY A 57 8.24 -5.01 6.63
C GLY A 57 9.44 -4.09 6.93
N ILE A 58 9.47 -3.44 8.10
CA ILE A 58 10.62 -2.66 8.57
C ILE A 58 11.87 -3.55 8.65
N THR A 59 11.74 -4.71 9.30
CA THR A 59 12.85 -5.65 9.46
C THR A 59 13.35 -6.15 8.10
N ALA A 60 12.44 -6.56 7.22
CA ALA A 60 12.76 -7.01 5.87
C ALA A 60 13.51 -5.94 5.06
N MET A 61 13.05 -4.68 5.13
CA MET A 61 13.71 -3.56 4.45
C MET A 61 15.16 -3.41 4.93
N TRP A 62 15.42 -3.42 6.24
CA TRP A 62 16.77 -3.31 6.78
C TRP A 62 17.65 -4.51 6.44
N THR A 63 17.11 -5.73 6.49
CA THR A 63 17.83 -6.94 6.05
C THR A 63 18.28 -6.80 4.59
N LEU A 64 17.40 -6.34 3.70
CA LEU A 64 17.74 -6.15 2.29
C LEU A 64 18.77 -5.03 2.08
N ILE A 65 18.69 -3.93 2.82
CA ILE A 65 19.63 -2.80 2.73
C ILE A 65 21.06 -3.23 3.06
N ILE A 66 21.24 -4.10 4.06
CA ILE A 66 22.57 -4.60 4.44
C ILE A 66 23.03 -5.82 3.60
N GLY A 67 22.22 -6.26 2.62
CA GLY A 67 22.50 -7.45 1.82
C GLY A 67 22.35 -8.77 2.60
N GLY A 68 21.56 -8.80 3.67
CA GLY A 68 21.27 -10.00 4.43
C GLY A 68 20.42 -11.01 3.65
N GLY A 69 20.63 -12.30 3.89
CA GLY A 69 19.88 -13.38 3.27
C GLY A 69 18.56 -13.74 4.00
N GLY A 70 17.77 -14.64 3.40
CA GLY A 70 16.55 -15.18 4.00
C GLY A 70 15.31 -14.30 3.87
N VAL A 71 15.40 -13.19 3.13
CA VAL A 71 14.29 -12.31 2.79
C VAL A 71 14.27 -12.11 1.27
N ASP A 72 13.16 -12.46 0.64
CA ASP A 72 12.95 -12.18 -0.77
C ASP A 72 12.76 -10.67 -1.00
N ALA A 73 13.41 -10.13 -2.04
CA ALA A 73 13.27 -8.72 -2.37
C ALA A 73 11.86 -8.40 -2.85
N PHE A 74 11.32 -7.23 -2.50
CA PHE A 74 10.04 -6.72 -3.03
C PHE A 74 10.23 -6.21 -4.48
N ASN A 75 10.37 -7.14 -5.42
CA ASN A 75 10.59 -6.90 -6.85
C ASN A 75 9.44 -7.49 -7.69
N ASN A 76 9.58 -7.49 -9.01
CA ASN A 76 8.56 -8.00 -9.94
C ASN A 76 8.33 -9.52 -9.86
N ALA A 77 9.32 -10.28 -9.38
CA ALA A 77 9.23 -11.73 -9.25
C ALA A 77 8.52 -12.16 -7.95
N ASN A 78 8.66 -11.36 -6.90
CA ASN A 78 8.23 -11.77 -5.56
C ASN A 78 7.08 -10.92 -5.01
N SER A 79 6.89 -9.69 -5.49
CA SER A 79 5.86 -8.81 -4.93
C SER A 79 4.46 -9.18 -5.40
N THR A 80 3.47 -9.00 -4.54
CA THR A 80 2.06 -8.92 -4.91
C THR A 80 1.41 -7.73 -4.22
N LEU A 81 0.32 -7.23 -4.82
CA LEU A 81 -0.59 -6.29 -4.18
C LEU A 81 -1.90 -7.02 -3.95
N GLU A 82 -2.33 -7.07 -2.70
CA GLU A 82 -3.43 -7.91 -2.27
C GLU A 82 -4.52 -7.08 -1.59
N VAL A 83 -5.76 -7.51 -1.77
CA VAL A 83 -6.94 -6.93 -1.12
C VAL A 83 -7.62 -8.00 -0.28
N TYR A 84 -8.08 -7.64 0.93
CA TYR A 84 -8.83 -8.55 1.78
C TYR A 84 -10.31 -8.48 1.40
N VAL A 85 -10.82 -9.61 0.91
CA VAL A 85 -12.19 -9.77 0.42
C VAL A 85 -12.90 -10.79 1.30
N THR A 86 -13.83 -10.30 2.12
CA THR A 86 -14.60 -11.07 3.12
C THR A 86 -13.72 -11.78 4.15
N ASP A 87 -13.06 -12.88 3.77
CA ASP A 87 -12.29 -13.76 4.65
C ASP A 87 -10.87 -14.08 4.16
N ALA A 88 -10.49 -13.65 2.96
CA ALA A 88 -9.19 -14.00 2.36
C ALA A 88 -8.54 -12.83 1.61
N TYR A 89 -7.21 -12.84 1.54
CA TYR A 89 -6.46 -11.98 0.65
C TYR A 89 -6.54 -12.51 -0.79
N VAL A 90 -6.81 -11.60 -1.72
CA VAL A 90 -6.87 -11.88 -3.16
C VAL A 90 -5.83 -11.02 -3.86
N ALA A 91 -4.81 -11.66 -4.42
CA ALA A 91 -3.79 -10.99 -5.20
C ALA A 91 -4.35 -10.47 -6.52
N GLY A 92 -4.03 -9.21 -6.84
CA GLY A 92 -4.25 -8.67 -8.16
C GLY A 92 -3.15 -9.12 -9.11
N VAL A 93 -3.44 -9.08 -10.41
CA VAL A 93 -2.41 -9.27 -11.44
C VAL A 93 -1.57 -8.00 -11.48
N LEU A 94 -0.28 -8.09 -11.11
CA LEU A 94 0.63 -6.95 -11.22
C LEU A 94 0.74 -6.50 -12.68
N ASP A 95 0.70 -5.19 -12.89
CA ASP A 95 1.04 -4.59 -14.18
C ASP A 95 2.52 -4.88 -14.48
N GLY A 96 2.88 -5.20 -15.72
CA GLY A 96 4.19 -5.79 -16.07
C GLY A 96 5.41 -4.91 -15.73
N ALA A 97 5.20 -3.61 -15.54
CA ALA A 97 6.24 -2.68 -15.08
C ALA A 97 6.33 -2.54 -13.55
N SER A 98 5.50 -3.27 -12.78
CA SER A 98 5.42 -3.17 -11.32
C SER A 98 6.35 -4.16 -10.60
N PRO A 99 6.98 -3.75 -9.48
CA PRO A 99 7.03 -2.38 -8.97
C PRO A 99 7.93 -1.46 -9.82
N GLU A 100 7.45 -0.25 -10.07
CA GLU A 100 8.17 0.81 -10.80
C GLU A 100 9.02 1.64 -9.83
N THR A 101 10.19 2.13 -10.29
CA THR A 101 10.99 3.10 -9.54
C THR A 101 10.42 4.50 -9.71
N ILE A 102 10.17 5.18 -8.59
CA ILE A 102 9.75 6.59 -8.56
C ILE A 102 10.74 7.39 -7.70
N SER A 103 10.67 8.73 -7.76
CA SER A 103 11.53 9.58 -6.93
C SER A 103 11.33 9.27 -5.45
N GLY A 104 12.42 8.91 -4.76
CA GLY A 104 12.39 8.58 -3.32
C GLY A 104 11.58 7.33 -2.96
N GLY A 105 11.25 6.45 -3.91
CA GLY A 105 10.32 5.37 -3.62
C GLY A 105 10.08 4.31 -4.69
N LYS A 106 9.01 3.54 -4.49
CA LYS A 106 8.52 2.49 -5.39
C LYS A 106 7.00 2.59 -5.56
N LYS A 107 6.50 2.13 -6.71
CA LYS A 107 5.07 2.09 -7.02
C LYS A 107 4.65 0.69 -7.47
N TRP A 108 3.64 0.12 -6.83
CA TRP A 108 2.99 -1.12 -7.25
C TRP A 108 1.67 -0.80 -7.92
N LYS A 109 1.35 -1.50 -9.01
CA LYS A 109 0.07 -1.41 -9.68
C LYS A 109 -0.46 -2.81 -9.95
N ALA A 110 -1.70 -3.07 -9.56
CA ALA A 110 -2.35 -4.34 -9.82
C ALA A 110 -3.78 -4.18 -10.34
N VAL A 111 -4.25 -5.22 -11.01
CA VAL A 111 -5.54 -5.29 -11.69
C VAL A 111 -6.35 -6.49 -11.18
N TRP A 112 -7.62 -6.25 -10.87
CA TRP A 112 -8.63 -7.26 -10.55
C TRP A 112 -9.74 -7.16 -11.60
N ALA A 113 -9.71 -8.04 -12.60
CA ALA A 113 -10.65 -8.05 -13.72
C ALA A 113 -11.66 -9.20 -13.63
N GLY A 114 -12.82 -9.03 -14.27
CA GLY A 114 -13.87 -10.04 -14.28
C GLY A 114 -14.38 -10.31 -12.86
N ALA A 115 -14.47 -11.58 -12.46
CA ALA A 115 -14.89 -11.98 -11.11
C ALA A 115 -13.77 -11.97 -10.05
N LEU A 116 -12.52 -11.71 -10.44
CA LEU A 116 -11.39 -11.71 -9.51
C LEU A 116 -11.59 -10.60 -8.47
N GLY A 117 -11.54 -10.97 -7.19
CA GLY A 117 -11.73 -10.05 -6.08
C GLY A 117 -13.16 -9.53 -5.92
N ASP A 118 -14.17 -10.19 -6.48
CA ASP A 118 -15.57 -9.83 -6.22
C ASP A 118 -15.92 -10.00 -4.74
N GLY A 119 -16.60 -8.99 -4.19
CA GLY A 119 -16.90 -8.89 -2.77
C GLY A 119 -16.43 -7.57 -2.14
N PRO A 120 -16.66 -7.39 -0.82
CA PRO A 120 -16.29 -6.18 -0.09
C PRO A 120 -14.78 -6.11 0.15
N TRP A 121 -14.14 -5.08 -0.37
CA TRP A 121 -12.73 -4.79 -0.13
C TRP A 121 -12.59 -3.99 1.16
N SER A 122 -11.93 -4.58 2.15
CA SER A 122 -11.84 -4.01 3.51
C SER A 122 -10.42 -3.72 3.99
N LYS A 123 -9.42 -4.33 3.35
CA LYS A 123 -8.01 -4.08 3.60
C LYS A 123 -7.19 -4.24 2.34
N TRP A 124 -5.97 -3.72 2.33
CA TRP A 124 -5.00 -3.98 1.28
C TRP A 124 -3.56 -3.88 1.78
N LYS A 125 -2.66 -4.57 1.08
CA LYS A 125 -1.24 -4.67 1.44
C LYS A 125 -0.34 -4.93 0.24
N VAL A 126 0.91 -4.49 0.33
CA VAL A 126 2.01 -4.97 -0.51
C VAL A 126 2.75 -6.06 0.27
N THR A 127 3.02 -7.19 -0.37
CA THR A 127 3.75 -8.34 0.22
C THR A 127 4.77 -8.89 -0.77
N ASN A 128 5.79 -9.60 -0.29
CA ASN A 128 6.71 -10.39 -1.14
C ASN A 128 6.31 -11.88 -1.17
N GLY A 129 5.06 -12.20 -0.82
CA GLY A 129 4.53 -13.55 -0.70
C GLY A 129 4.77 -14.22 0.66
N THR A 130 5.75 -13.74 1.44
CA THR A 130 6.04 -14.24 2.79
C THR A 130 5.90 -13.16 3.86
N ILE A 131 6.30 -11.93 3.54
CA ILE A 131 6.37 -10.79 4.44
C ILE A 131 5.56 -9.64 3.84
N ASP A 132 4.61 -9.17 4.65
CA ASP A 132 3.86 -7.97 4.34
C ASP A 132 4.74 -6.74 4.59
N MET A 133 4.86 -5.87 3.60
CA MET A 133 5.57 -4.60 3.75
C MET A 133 4.72 -3.63 4.58
N ASN A 134 3.44 -3.52 4.23
CA ASN A 134 2.52 -2.53 4.77
C ASN A 134 1.09 -3.10 4.78
N GLU A 135 0.22 -2.62 5.66
CA GLU A 135 -1.21 -2.97 5.66
C GLU A 135 -2.05 -1.73 5.98
N LYS A 136 -3.16 -1.58 5.25
CA LYS A 136 -4.19 -0.60 5.58
C LYS A 136 -5.55 -1.28 5.62
N THR A 137 -6.25 -1.05 6.73
CA THR A 137 -7.67 -1.37 6.85
C THR A 137 -8.49 -0.15 6.43
N GLU A 138 -9.17 -0.24 5.29
CA GLU A 138 -10.07 0.79 4.78
C GLU A 138 -11.08 0.16 3.82
N ALA A 139 -12.37 0.50 3.99
CA ALA A 139 -13.41 0.03 3.09
C ALA A 139 -13.30 0.73 1.73
N LEU A 140 -13.06 -0.04 0.67
CA LEU A 140 -12.89 0.43 -0.71
C LEU A 140 -14.15 0.25 -1.57
N GLY A 141 -15.16 -0.42 -1.02
CA GLY A 141 -16.43 -0.73 -1.67
C GLY A 141 -16.58 -2.22 -1.94
N THR A 142 -17.70 -2.59 -2.56
CA THR A 142 -17.99 -3.97 -2.98
C THR A 142 -17.83 -4.07 -4.48
N LYS A 143 -16.90 -4.90 -4.94
CA LYS A 143 -16.72 -5.21 -6.35
C LYS A 143 -17.71 -6.29 -6.78
N SER A 144 -18.32 -6.12 -7.96
CA SER A 144 -19.23 -7.10 -8.56
C SER A 144 -19.04 -7.07 -10.07
N GLY A 145 -18.06 -7.82 -10.59
CA GLY A 145 -17.63 -7.76 -11.98
C GLY A 145 -16.79 -6.52 -12.31
N GLY A 146 -16.61 -6.25 -13.60
CA GLY A 146 -15.80 -5.15 -14.12
C GLY A 146 -14.30 -5.30 -13.80
N THR A 147 -13.58 -4.17 -13.87
CA THR A 147 -12.14 -4.12 -13.59
C THR A 147 -11.87 -3.09 -12.52
N TRP A 148 -11.16 -3.46 -11.46
CA TRP A 148 -10.67 -2.51 -10.45
C TRP A 148 -9.15 -2.53 -10.48
N THR A 149 -8.52 -1.36 -10.39
CA THR A 149 -7.06 -1.23 -10.31
C THR A 149 -6.67 -0.47 -9.05
N LEU A 150 -5.55 -0.88 -8.46
CA LEU A 150 -5.01 -0.24 -7.27
C LEU A 150 -3.54 0.08 -7.53
N GLU A 151 -3.18 1.34 -7.39
CA GLU A 151 -1.81 1.87 -7.51
C GLU A 151 -1.35 2.33 -6.13
N VAL A 152 -0.32 1.71 -5.57
CA VAL A 152 0.27 2.06 -4.27
C VAL A 152 1.66 2.63 -4.50
N SER A 153 1.85 3.90 -4.15
CA SER A 153 3.16 4.55 -4.13
C SER A 153 3.65 4.66 -2.69
N ILE A 154 4.89 4.23 -2.46
CA ILE A 154 5.56 4.32 -1.16
C ILE A 154 6.82 5.14 -1.36
N THR A 155 7.00 6.16 -0.54
CA THR A 155 8.19 7.04 -0.55
C THR A 155 8.78 7.19 0.84
N LEU A 156 10.09 7.38 0.88
CA LEU A 156 10.86 7.72 2.06
C LEU A 156 11.62 9.02 1.75
N SER A 157 11.25 10.12 2.41
CA SER A 157 11.76 11.49 2.15
C SER A 157 12.14 12.23 3.41
#